data_AF-A0A7J3FK61-F1
#
_entry.id   AF-A0A7J3FK61-F1
#
_cell.length_a   1.000
_cell.length_b   1.000
_cell.length_c   1.000
_cell.angle_alpha   90.00
_cell.angle_beta   90.00
_cell.angle_gamma   90.00
#
_symmetry.space_group_name_H-M   'P 1'
#
loop_
_entity.id
_entity.type
_entity.pdbx_description
1 polymer ?
#
loop_
_entity_poly.entity_id
_entity_poly.type
_entity_poly.pdbx_seq_one_letter_code
_entity_poly.pdbx_strand_id
1 'polypeptide(L)'
;MENSAGTVLVPMEEKADAESQAAGATGKQAERDAKGKIIEFIWHLKREGYSEDTIKTYAGIMKSLISLGADIFNPEDVKTVIAKKRAEWSEGRWQNMIKAYSAFLKMLGCSRSKPRTRFKKGY
;
A
#
# COMPACT_ATOMS: atom_id res chain seq x y z
N MET A 1 -33.39 3.84 60.06
CA MET A 1 -32.64 2.56 60.16
C MET A 1 -32.98 1.79 58.90
N GLU A 2 -32.53 2.26 57.74
CA GLU A 2 -31.24 1.90 57.12
C GLU A 2 -31.15 0.41 56.78
N ASN A 3 -31.42 0.07 55.51
CA ASN A 3 -30.51 -0.73 54.68
C ASN A 3 -30.88 -0.62 53.19
N SER A 4 -30.09 0.22 52.53
CA SER A 4 -30.00 0.45 51.10
C SER A 4 -29.69 -0.80 50.27
N ALA A 5 -30.29 -0.82 49.07
CA ALA A 5 -29.71 -1.16 47.77
C ALA A 5 -28.67 -2.31 47.71
N GLY A 6 -29.14 -3.51 47.39
CA GLY A 6 -28.32 -4.57 46.82
C GLY A 6 -28.09 -4.34 45.33
N THR A 7 -26.90 -3.84 44.99
CA THR A 7 -26.41 -3.57 43.64
C THR A 7 -26.29 -4.85 42.78
N VAL A 8 -26.68 -4.69 41.53
CA VAL A 8 -26.57 -5.58 40.37
C VAL A 8 -25.12 -6.05 40.14
N LEU A 9 -24.91 -7.36 39.94
CA LEU A 9 -23.71 -7.91 39.31
C LEU A 9 -24.13 -8.64 38.02
N VAL A 10 -24.08 -7.93 36.89
CA VAL A 10 -24.01 -8.56 35.57
C VAL A 10 -22.52 -8.64 35.20
N PRO A 11 -21.96 -9.81 34.85
CA PRO A 11 -20.57 -9.91 34.42
C PRO A 11 -20.39 -9.18 33.08
N MET A 12 -19.50 -8.20 33.06
CA MET A 12 -19.20 -7.35 31.91
C MET A 12 -17.92 -7.85 31.23
N GLU A 13 -17.95 -9.03 30.60
CA GLU A 13 -16.76 -9.60 29.94
C GLU A 13 -17.14 -10.51 28.76
N GLU A 14 -17.64 -9.93 27.67
CA GLU A 14 -17.71 -10.63 26.37
C GLU A 14 -17.71 -9.61 25.21
N LYS A 15 -16.65 -8.80 25.10
CA LYS A 15 -16.45 -7.87 23.96
C LYS A 15 -15.01 -7.79 23.42
N ALA A 16 -14.11 -8.67 23.84
CA ALA A 16 -12.71 -8.62 23.38
C ALA A 16 -12.48 -9.36 22.04
N ASP A 17 -13.27 -10.40 21.74
CA ASP A 17 -12.97 -11.29 20.61
C ASP A 17 -13.49 -10.78 19.25
N ALA A 18 -14.57 -9.98 19.24
CA ALA A 18 -15.18 -9.47 18.00
C ALA A 18 -14.34 -8.38 17.31
N GLU A 19 -13.64 -7.53 18.08
CA GLU A 19 -12.79 -6.46 17.54
C GLU A 19 -11.52 -7.01 16.86
N SER A 20 -10.95 -8.08 17.40
CA SER A 20 -9.75 -8.74 16.83
C SER A 20 -10.03 -9.40 15.47
N GLN A 21 -11.23 -9.99 15.30
CA GLN A 21 -11.67 -10.61 14.06
C GLN A 21 -12.04 -9.57 12.99
N ALA A 22 -12.66 -8.45 13.39
CA ALA A 22 -12.97 -7.34 12.51
C ALA A 22 -11.69 -6.68 11.95
N ALA A 23 -10.69 -6.41 12.79
CA ALA A 23 -9.40 -5.84 12.36
C ALA A 23 -8.64 -6.77 11.40
N GLY A 24 -8.68 -8.10 11.64
CA GLY A 24 -8.09 -9.10 10.76
C GLY A 24 -8.78 -9.22 9.40
N ALA A 25 -10.10 -9.02 9.34
CA ALA A 25 -10.87 -9.01 8.09
C ALA A 25 -10.61 -7.74 7.27
N THR A 26 -10.55 -6.57 7.92
CA THR A 26 -10.24 -5.29 7.26
C THR A 26 -8.82 -5.25 6.71
N GLY A 27 -7.84 -5.79 7.45
CA GLY A 27 -6.45 -5.88 6.98
C GLY A 27 -6.27 -6.78 5.76
N LYS A 28 -6.94 -7.95 5.74
CA LYS A 28 -6.90 -8.87 4.60
C LYS A 28 -7.56 -8.29 3.35
N GLN A 29 -8.63 -7.49 3.51
CA GLN A 29 -9.29 -6.83 2.39
C GLN A 29 -8.42 -5.71 1.82
N ALA A 30 -7.85 -4.85 2.68
CA ALA A 30 -6.92 -3.80 2.25
C ALA A 30 -5.69 -4.36 1.52
N GLU A 31 -5.14 -5.49 1.99
CA GLU A 31 -4.02 -6.16 1.32
C GLU A 31 -4.41 -6.70 -0.07
N ARG A 32 -5.63 -7.25 -0.21
CA ARG A 32 -6.16 -7.71 -1.51
C ARG A 32 -6.33 -6.55 -2.48
N ASP A 33 -6.89 -5.43 -2.01
CA ASP A 33 -7.11 -4.23 -2.82
C ASP A 33 -5.78 -3.62 -3.26
N ALA A 34 -4.79 -3.57 -2.36
CA ALA A 34 -3.44 -3.14 -2.68
C ALA A 34 -2.76 -4.03 -3.74
N LYS A 35 -2.90 -5.36 -3.62
CA LYS A 35 -2.40 -6.31 -4.63
C LYS A 35 -3.10 -6.13 -5.99
N GLY A 36 -4.41 -5.90 -6.00
CA GLY A 36 -5.17 -5.58 -7.21
C GLY A 36 -4.63 -4.33 -7.90
N LYS A 37 -4.37 -3.26 -7.13
CA LYS A 37 -3.79 -2.01 -7.65
C LYS A 37 -2.37 -2.16 -8.18
N ILE A 38 -1.57 -3.08 -7.66
CA ILE A 38 -0.26 -3.39 -8.26
C ILE A 38 -0.41 -3.99 -9.65
N ILE A 39 -1.43 -4.81 -9.89
CA ILE A 39 -1.68 -5.37 -11.23
C ILE A 39 -2.08 -4.26 -12.21
N GLU A 40 -2.96 -3.35 -11.79
CA GLU A 40 -3.29 -2.15 -12.58
C GLU A 40 -2.04 -1.31 -12.87
N PHE A 41 -1.16 -1.16 -11.88
CA PHE A 41 0.11 -0.43 -12.04
C PHE A 41 1.06 -1.09 -13.04
N ILE A 42 1.21 -2.42 -12.99
CA ILE A 42 1.99 -3.17 -13.97
C ILE A 42 1.44 -2.92 -15.39
N TRP A 43 0.12 -2.94 -15.54
CA TRP A 43 -0.52 -2.67 -16.82
C TRP A 43 -0.31 -1.23 -17.30
N HIS A 44 -0.40 -0.26 -16.38
CA HIS A 44 -0.11 1.15 -16.66
C HIS A 44 1.33 1.34 -17.15
N LEU A 45 2.32 0.77 -16.46
CA LEU A 45 3.73 0.87 -16.86
C LEU A 45 3.97 0.23 -18.24
N LYS A 46 3.31 -0.90 -18.54
CA LYS A 46 3.38 -1.53 -19.86
C LYS A 46 2.86 -0.61 -20.96
N ARG A 47 1.75 0.10 -20.71
CA ARG A 47 1.15 1.07 -21.65
C ARG A 47 2.01 2.31 -21.84
N GLU A 48 2.67 2.78 -20.79
CA GLU A 48 3.61 3.90 -20.86
C GLU A 48 4.95 3.52 -21.53
N GLY A 49 5.16 2.23 -21.82
CA GLY A 49 6.33 1.75 -22.56
C GLY A 49 7.59 1.58 -21.70
N TYR A 50 7.45 1.33 -20.40
CA TYR A 50 8.58 0.94 -19.56
C TYR A 50 9.17 -0.40 -20.00
N SER A 51 10.47 -0.62 -19.77
CA SER A 51 11.09 -1.92 -20.03
C SER A 51 10.57 -2.99 -19.07
N GLU A 52 10.57 -4.25 -19.51
CA GLU A 52 10.09 -5.36 -18.67
C GLU A 52 10.85 -5.47 -17.35
N ASP A 53 12.17 -5.24 -17.37
CA ASP A 53 12.99 -5.26 -16.16
C ASP A 53 12.63 -4.13 -15.19
N THR A 54 12.30 -2.94 -15.72
CA THR A 54 11.81 -1.84 -14.89
C THR A 54 10.45 -2.18 -14.28
N ILE A 55 9.55 -2.77 -15.07
CA ILE A 55 8.23 -3.21 -14.60
C ILE A 55 8.37 -4.24 -13.48
N LYS A 56 9.22 -5.27 -13.67
CA LYS A 56 9.51 -6.29 -12.65
C LYS A 56 10.06 -5.67 -11.37
N THR A 57 11.03 -4.76 -11.53
CA THR A 57 11.65 -4.05 -10.40
C THR A 57 10.63 -3.23 -9.63
N TYR A 58 9.81 -2.43 -10.32
CA TYR A 58 8.82 -1.55 -9.69
C TYR A 58 7.69 -2.36 -9.03
N ALA A 59 7.24 -3.44 -9.67
CA ALA A 59 6.27 -4.35 -9.06
C ALA A 59 6.82 -5.01 -7.78
N GLY A 60 8.06 -5.48 -7.80
CA GLY A 60 8.71 -6.07 -6.63
C GLY A 60 8.89 -5.07 -5.48
N ILE A 61 9.21 -3.82 -5.83
CA ILE A 61 9.29 -2.69 -4.90
C ILE A 61 7.93 -2.41 -4.23
N MET A 62 6.85 -2.30 -5.01
CA MET A 62 5.52 -2.03 -4.44
C MET A 62 5.06 -3.17 -3.53
N LYS A 63 5.33 -4.42 -3.91
CA LYS A 63 5.07 -5.59 -3.05
C LYS A 63 5.87 -5.52 -1.75
N SER A 64 7.15 -5.12 -1.84
CA SER A 64 8.01 -4.98 -0.66
C SER A 64 7.49 -3.92 0.31
N LEU A 65 6.97 -2.79 -0.20
CA LEU A 65 6.37 -1.76 0.65
C LEU A 65 5.16 -2.30 1.42
N ILE A 66 4.27 -3.04 0.75
CA ILE A 66 3.13 -3.70 1.42
C ILE A 66 3.62 -4.71 2.47
N SER A 67 4.62 -5.53 2.15
CA SER A 67 5.19 -6.51 3.09
C SER A 67 5.86 -5.85 4.30
N LEU A 68 6.33 -4.61 4.17
CA LEU A 68 6.84 -3.81 5.28
C LEU A 68 5.73 -3.14 6.11
N GLY A 69 4.46 -3.36 5.75
CA GLY A 69 3.30 -2.80 6.42
C GLY A 69 2.94 -1.39 5.95
N ALA A 70 3.48 -0.92 4.83
CA ALA A 70 3.13 0.39 4.29
C ALA A 70 1.75 0.36 3.61
N ASP A 71 0.90 1.31 3.96
CA ASP A 71 -0.29 1.64 3.19
C ASP A 71 0.11 2.43 1.94
N ILE A 72 0.11 1.74 0.80
CA ILE A 72 0.50 2.33 -0.49
C ILE A 72 -0.42 3.48 -0.95
N PHE A 73 -1.62 3.61 -0.38
CA PHE A 73 -2.54 4.70 -0.67
C PHE A 73 -2.29 5.94 0.19
N ASN A 74 -1.49 5.81 1.25
CA ASN A 74 -1.12 6.91 2.14
C ASN A 74 0.34 7.35 1.89
N PRO A 75 0.58 8.51 1.25
CA PRO A 75 1.92 9.00 0.95
C PRO A 75 2.80 9.22 2.19
N GLU A 76 2.22 9.64 3.31
CA GLU A 76 2.98 9.91 4.53
C GLU A 76 3.47 8.60 5.17
N ASP A 77 2.65 7.54 5.10
CA ASP A 77 3.04 6.23 5.61
C ASP A 77 4.17 5.62 4.78
N VAL A 78 4.07 5.66 3.45
CA VAL A 78 5.13 5.17 2.56
C VAL A 78 6.45 5.94 2.76
N LYS A 79 6.39 7.26 2.88
CA LYS A 79 7.59 8.08 3.20
C LYS A 79 8.20 7.67 4.53
N THR A 80 7.37 7.43 5.54
CA THR A 80 7.82 7.00 6.87
C THR A 80 8.52 5.65 6.80
N VAL A 81 7.95 4.67 6.10
CA VAL A 81 8.55 3.34 5.93
C VAL A 81 9.86 3.41 5.16
N ILE A 82 9.92 4.18 4.07
CA ILE A 82 11.15 4.39 3.29
C ILE A 82 12.23 5.08 4.14
N ALA A 83 11.87 6.08 4.95
CA ALA A 83 12.80 6.79 5.81
C ALA A 83 13.37 5.86 6.91
N LYS A 84 12.51 5.07 7.55
CA LYS A 84 12.93 4.07 8.57
C LYS A 84 13.94 3.07 8.02
N LYS A 85 13.77 2.66 6.76
CA LYS A 85 14.63 1.67 6.08
C LYS A 85 15.82 2.26 5.31
N ARG A 86 15.99 3.58 5.32
CA ARG A 86 17.03 4.28 4.55
C ARG A 86 18.43 3.77 4.84
N ALA A 87 18.77 3.54 6.11
CA ALA A 87 20.10 3.11 6.52
C ALA A 87 20.44 1.66 6.08
N GLU A 88 19.42 0.83 5.81
CA GLU A 88 19.59 -0.57 5.43
C GLU A 88 19.76 -0.76 3.92
N TRP A 89 19.46 0.25 3.11
CA TRP A 89 19.39 0.13 1.66
C TRP A 89 20.50 0.92 0.96
N SER A 90 20.97 0.36 -0.16
CA SER A 90 21.84 1.11 -1.07
C SER A 90 21.12 2.30 -1.68
N GLU A 91 21.89 3.30 -2.10
CA GLU A 91 21.37 4.50 -2.75
C GLU A 91 20.50 4.16 -3.96
N GLY A 92 20.95 3.22 -4.81
CA GLY A 92 20.18 2.79 -5.98
C GLY A 92 18.83 2.15 -5.62
N ARG A 93 18.79 1.34 -4.55
CA ARG A 93 17.54 0.73 -4.08
C ARG A 93 16.56 1.79 -3.57
N TRP A 94 17.05 2.72 -2.76
CA TRP A 94 16.24 3.83 -2.24
C TRP A 94 15.68 4.72 -3.37
N GLN A 95 16.52 5.09 -4.33
CA GLN A 95 16.06 5.85 -5.50
C GLN A 95 14.99 5.09 -6.29
N ASN A 96 15.15 3.78 -6.46
CA ASN A 96 14.13 2.98 -7.14
C ASN A 96 12.82 2.92 -6.34
N MET A 97 12.87 2.88 -5.00
CA MET A 97 11.66 2.96 -4.17
C MET A 97 10.90 4.26 -4.41
N ILE A 98 11.60 5.40 -4.39
CA ILE A 98 11.02 6.71 -4.65
C ILE A 98 10.45 6.80 -6.07
N LYS A 99 11.22 6.36 -7.08
CA LYS A 99 10.80 6.42 -8.48
C LYS A 99 9.56 5.56 -8.73
N ALA A 100 9.54 4.33 -8.21
CA ALA A 100 8.41 3.43 -8.34
C ALA A 100 7.16 4.01 -7.66
N TYR A 101 7.30 4.53 -6.44
CA TYR A 101 6.18 5.13 -5.72
C TYR A 101 5.66 6.40 -6.40
N SER A 102 6.56 7.26 -6.90
CA SER A 102 6.19 8.43 -7.70
C SER A 102 5.43 8.04 -8.96
N ALA A 103 5.86 6.98 -9.67
CA ALA A 103 5.14 6.47 -10.83
C ALA A 103 3.75 5.91 -10.46
N PHE A 104 3.63 5.26 -9.30
CA PHE A 104 2.35 4.78 -8.78
C PHE A 104 1.39 5.95 -8.46
N LEU A 105 1.86 6.99 -7.78
CA LEU A 105 1.07 8.20 -7.52
C LEU A 105 0.64 8.90 -8.82
N LYS A 106 1.54 8.96 -9.81
CA LYS A 106 1.21 9.47 -11.15
C LYS A 106 0.10 8.65 -11.78
N MET A 107 0.12 7.33 -11.70
CA MET A 107 -0.99 6.50 -12.20
C MET A 107 -2.31 6.85 -11.51
N LEU A 108 -2.31 6.99 -10.18
CA LEU A 108 -3.51 7.34 -9.42
C LEU A 108 -4.08 8.71 -9.82
N GLY A 109 -3.20 9.71 -10.05
CA GLY A 109 -3.59 11.04 -10.52
C GLY A 109 -3.91 11.12 -12.03
N CYS A 110 -3.34 10.24 -12.84
CA CYS A 110 -3.48 10.20 -14.31
C CYS A 110 -4.62 9.31 -14.77
N SER A 111 -5.64 9.05 -13.95
CA SER A 111 -6.84 8.27 -14.32
C SER A 111 -7.53 8.73 -15.61
N ARG A 112 -7.14 9.89 -16.17
CA ARG A 112 -7.70 10.50 -17.38
C ARG A 112 -6.63 11.02 -18.35
N SER A 113 -5.73 10.19 -18.88
CA SER A 113 -4.79 10.64 -19.93
C SER A 113 -4.69 9.74 -21.17
N LYS A 114 -4.65 10.43 -22.32
CA LYS A 114 -4.54 9.96 -23.72
C LYS A 114 -3.41 8.92 -23.93
N PRO A 115 -3.58 7.87 -24.75
CA PRO A 115 -2.54 6.86 -24.98
C PRO A 115 -1.26 7.47 -25.53
N ARG A 116 -0.11 7.21 -24.88
CA ARG A 116 1.19 7.58 -25.44
C ARG A 116 1.57 6.59 -26.54
N THR A 117 1.67 7.07 -27.77
CA THR A 117 2.23 6.31 -28.88
C THR A 117 3.75 6.55 -28.94
N ARG A 118 4.55 5.49 -28.88
CA ARG A 118 6.00 5.60 -29.11
C ARG A 118 6.24 5.77 -30.62
N PHE A 119 6.34 7.00 -31.10
CA PHE A 119 6.88 7.26 -32.44
C PHE A 119 8.38 6.95 -32.40
N LYS A 120 8.80 5.81 -32.96
CA LYS A 120 10.22 5.58 -33.23
C LYS A 120 10.59 6.50 -34.40
N LYS A 121 11.41 7.51 -34.15
CA LYS A 121 12.01 8.30 -35.21
C LYS A 121 13.00 7.39 -35.94
N GLY A 122 12.68 7.02 -37.17
CA GLY A 122 13.59 6.29 -38.04
C GLY A 122 14.86 7.11 -38.25
N TYR A 123 16.01 6.48 -38.05
CA TYR A 123 17.30 6.98 -38.52
C TYR A 123 17.55 6.42 -39.91
#